data_AF-A0A9E1P3L9-F1
#
_entry.id   AF-A0A9E1P3L9-F1
#
_cell.length_a   1.000
_cell.length_b   1.000
_cell.length_c   1.000
_cell.angle_alpha   90.00
_cell.angle_beta   90.00
_cell.angle_gamma   90.00
#
_symmetry.space_group_name_H-M   'P 1'
#
loop_
_entity.id
_entity.type
_entity.pdbx_description
1 polymer ?
#
loop_
_entity_poly.entity_id
_entity_poly.type
_entity_poly.pdbx_seq_one_letter_code
_entity_poly.pdbx_strand_id
1 'polypeptide(L)'
;MKLKKQIKETILKEYDFVIPKMKENAEDPDTLIFYFSAAYTVLDRMYNNDFNDDLLFAHQVLINVYNSFARVIRSNKAGENTIPLTISSCETLINYLKEFRKVIEKEENTYHILLKFTKLGYSLQGNGYYLQQKGMITL
;
A
#
# COMPACT_ATOMS: atom_id res chain seq x y z
N MET A 1 8.28 -14.13 -3.06
CA MET A 1 9.42 -13.25 -3.33
C MET A 1 10.60 -13.83 -2.58
N LYS A 2 11.66 -14.22 -3.30
CA LYS A 2 12.86 -14.80 -2.71
C LYS A 2 13.87 -13.69 -2.43
N LEU A 3 14.23 -13.51 -1.16
CA LEU A 3 15.13 -12.45 -0.69
C LEU A 3 16.25 -13.04 0.14
N LYS A 4 17.40 -12.37 0.16
CA LYS A 4 18.43 -12.62 1.18
C LYS A 4 17.83 -12.43 2.57
N LYS A 5 18.22 -13.30 3.51
CA LYS A 5 17.69 -13.33 4.89
C LYS A 5 17.69 -11.95 5.56
N GLN A 6 18.81 -11.24 5.51
CA GLN A 6 18.97 -9.92 6.14
C GLN A 6 18.03 -8.86 5.55
N ILE A 7 17.81 -8.88 4.23
CA ILE A 7 16.88 -7.97 3.54
C ILE A 7 15.45 -8.27 3.95
N LYS A 8 15.08 -9.56 3.95
CA LYS A 8 13.77 -10.01 4.41
C LYS A 8 13.49 -9.55 5.85
N GLU A 9 14.42 -9.80 6.76
CA GLU A 9 14.29 -9.40 8.17
C GLU A 9 14.15 -7.88 8.34
N THR A 10 14.89 -7.09 7.55
CA THR A 10 14.79 -5.63 7.57
C THR A 10 13.41 -5.14 7.14
N ILE A 11 12.86 -5.68 6.04
CA ILE A 11 11.53 -5.34 5.54
C ILE A 11 10.46 -5.75 6.56
N LEU A 12 10.53 -6.97 7.08
CA LEU A 12 9.55 -7.47 8.05
C LEU A 12 9.55 -6.63 9.34
N LYS A 13 10.73 -6.26 9.84
CA LYS A 13 10.87 -5.40 11.02
C LYS A 13 10.26 -4.02 10.79
N GLU A 14 10.47 -3.42 9.63
CA GLU A 14 9.83 -2.15 9.28
C GLU A 14 8.30 -2.30 9.24
N TYR A 15 7.80 -3.36 8.61
CA TYR A 15 6.36 -3.62 8.50
C TYR A 15 5.71 -3.90 9.87
N ASP A 16 6.41 -4.60 10.76
CA ASP A 16 5.98 -4.83 12.14
C ASP A 16 5.85 -3.54 12.95
N PHE A 17 6.66 -2.53 12.63
CA PHE A 17 6.55 -1.21 13.23
C PHE A 17 5.41 -0.37 12.61
N VAL A 18 5.32 -0.32 11.29
CA VAL A 18 4.39 0.62 10.62
C VAL A 18 2.93 0.15 10.63
N ILE A 19 2.66 -1.16 10.60
CA ILE A 19 1.29 -1.69 10.57
C ILE A 19 0.49 -1.28 11.82
N PRO A 20 1.01 -1.45 13.06
CA PRO A 20 0.34 -0.93 14.26
C PRO A 20 0.13 0.58 14.22
N LYS A 21 1.14 1.34 13.75
CA LYS A 21 1.03 2.80 13.63
C LYS A 21 -0.03 3.25 12.63
N MET A 22 -0.16 2.57 11.50
CA MET A 22 -1.27 2.83 10.57
C MET A 22 -2.61 2.51 11.22
N LYS A 23 -2.72 1.41 11.99
CA LYS A 23 -3.96 1.04 12.69
C LYS A 23 -4.36 2.04 13.76
N GLU A 24 -3.41 2.53 14.56
CA GLU A 24 -3.63 3.57 15.58
C GLU A 24 -4.17 4.87 14.97
N ASN A 25 -3.87 5.14 13.69
CA ASN A 25 -4.20 6.37 12.99
C ASN A 25 -5.18 6.14 11.82
N ALA A 26 -6.00 5.08 11.86
CA ALA A 26 -6.91 4.73 10.76
C ALA A 26 -7.94 5.83 10.43
N GLU A 27 -8.27 6.66 11.41
CA GLU A 27 -9.21 7.79 11.29
C GLU A 27 -8.54 9.10 10.84
N ASP A 28 -7.20 9.15 10.78
CA ASP A 28 -6.42 10.27 10.27
C ASP A 28 -5.67 9.84 9.00
N PRO A 29 -6.25 10.05 7.81
CA PRO A 29 -5.66 9.62 6.56
C PRO A 29 -4.26 10.15 6.31
N ASP A 30 -3.94 11.40 6.71
CA ASP A 30 -2.63 12.00 6.50
C ASP A 30 -1.56 11.25 7.31
N THR A 31 -1.82 11.04 8.60
CA THR A 31 -0.90 10.29 9.47
C THR A 31 -0.80 8.83 9.05
N LEU A 32 -1.89 8.21 8.63
CA LEU A 32 -1.89 6.85 8.10
C LEU A 32 -0.98 6.71 6.87
N ILE A 33 -1.10 7.61 5.88
CA ILE A 33 -0.27 7.52 4.68
C ILE A 33 1.19 7.89 4.96
N PHE A 34 1.45 8.74 5.96
CA PHE A 34 2.80 9.00 6.44
C PHE A 34 3.47 7.70 6.90
N TYR A 35 2.82 6.89 7.75
CA TYR A 35 3.36 5.59 8.16
C TYR A 35 3.44 4.59 7.00
N PHE A 36 2.46 4.59 6.09
CA PHE A 36 2.51 3.75 4.90
C PHE A 36 3.70 4.10 3.99
N SER A 37 4.15 5.35 3.97
CA SER A 37 5.27 5.77 3.11
C SER A 37 6.59 5.05 3.43
N ALA A 38 6.79 4.69 4.70
CA ALA A 38 7.93 3.88 5.12
C ALA A 38 7.90 2.46 4.52
N ALA A 39 6.71 1.93 4.18
CA ALA A 39 6.57 0.61 3.59
C ALA A 39 7.17 0.51 2.18
N TYR A 40 6.99 1.52 1.32
CA TYR A 40 7.65 1.53 0.01
C TYR A 40 9.11 1.98 0.12
N THR A 41 9.41 2.91 1.04
CA THR A 41 10.77 3.44 1.23
C THR A 41 11.76 2.36 1.71
N VAL A 42 11.33 1.42 2.55
CA VAL A 42 12.21 0.31 2.94
C VAL A 42 12.59 -0.57 1.75
N LEU A 43 11.67 -0.81 0.80
CA LEU A 43 11.96 -1.58 -0.41
C LEU A 43 12.98 -0.87 -1.29
N ASP A 44 12.85 0.44 -1.47
CA ASP A 44 13.79 1.26 -2.24
C ASP A 44 15.21 1.22 -1.65
N ARG A 45 15.33 1.35 -0.31
CA ARG A 45 16.62 1.21 0.37
C ARG A 45 17.26 -0.17 0.18
N MET A 46 16.48 -1.23 -0.03
CA MET A 46 17.01 -2.58 -0.21
C MET A 46 17.66 -2.77 -1.58
N TYR A 47 17.35 -1.97 -2.60
CA TYR A 47 18.02 -2.02 -3.91
C TYR A 47 19.52 -1.85 -3.82
N ASN A 48 19.97 -0.97 -2.92
CA ASN A 48 21.38 -0.70 -2.71
C ASN A 48 22.14 -1.91 -2.16
N ASN A 49 21.44 -2.89 -1.59
CA ASN A 49 22.01 -4.11 -1.02
C ASN A 49 21.83 -5.33 -1.93
N ASP A 50 20.68 -5.45 -2.60
CA ASP A 50 20.35 -6.53 -3.53
C ASP A 50 19.21 -6.13 -4.47
N PHE A 51 19.53 -5.88 -5.73
CA PHE A 51 18.50 -5.59 -6.73
C PHE A 51 17.70 -6.86 -7.07
N ASN A 52 16.37 -6.75 -7.09
CA ASN A 52 15.46 -7.85 -7.37
C ASN A 52 14.17 -7.31 -8.02
N ASP A 53 13.70 -7.98 -9.08
CA ASP A 53 12.51 -7.56 -9.84
C ASP A 53 11.23 -7.53 -8.98
N ASP A 54 11.07 -8.47 -8.04
CA ASP A 54 9.93 -8.48 -7.10
C ASP A 54 9.96 -7.26 -6.18
N LEU A 55 11.15 -6.83 -5.71
CA LEU A 55 11.30 -5.62 -4.89
C LEU A 55 11.01 -4.36 -5.71
N LEU A 56 11.49 -4.32 -6.95
CA LEU A 56 11.21 -3.22 -7.87
C LEU A 56 9.70 -3.09 -8.10
N PHE A 57 9.07 -4.19 -8.47
CA PHE A 57 7.64 -4.21 -8.75
C PHE A 57 6.81 -3.85 -7.51
N ALA A 58 7.14 -4.40 -6.35
CA ALA A 58 6.46 -4.09 -5.10
C ALA A 58 6.56 -2.59 -4.74
N HIS A 59 7.74 -2.00 -4.81
CA HIS A 59 7.91 -0.57 -4.56
C HIS A 59 7.09 0.28 -5.53
N GLN A 60 7.13 -0.01 -6.83
CA GLN A 60 6.37 0.73 -7.85
C GLN A 60 4.86 0.64 -7.59
N VAL A 61 4.36 -0.52 -7.14
CA VAL A 61 2.96 -0.67 -6.75
C VAL A 61 2.65 0.15 -5.49
N LEU A 62 3.43 0.02 -4.43
CA LEU A 62 3.15 0.68 -3.15
C LEU A 62 3.27 2.21 -3.24
N ILE A 63 4.25 2.75 -3.96
CA ILE A 63 4.38 4.21 -4.15
C ILE A 63 3.20 4.77 -4.97
N ASN A 64 2.70 4.01 -5.96
CA ASN A 64 1.50 4.40 -6.72
C ASN A 64 0.23 4.42 -5.85
N VAL A 65 0.11 3.47 -4.91
CA VAL A 65 -0.98 3.47 -3.94
C VAL A 65 -0.87 4.68 -3.02
N TYR A 66 0.31 4.97 -2.46
CA TYR A 66 0.54 6.17 -1.63
C TYR A 66 0.13 7.44 -2.38
N ASN A 67 0.60 7.60 -3.62
CA ASN A 67 0.30 8.76 -4.45
C ASN A 67 -1.21 8.91 -4.72
N SER A 68 -1.91 7.78 -4.88
CA SER A 68 -3.36 7.79 -5.09
C SER A 68 -4.14 8.22 -3.85
N PHE A 69 -3.77 7.71 -2.67
CA PHE A 69 -4.34 8.20 -1.40
C PHE A 69 -4.02 9.68 -1.18
N ALA A 70 -2.75 10.08 -1.32
CA ALA A 70 -2.32 11.46 -1.11
C ALA A 70 -3.06 12.45 -2.02
N ARG A 71 -3.32 12.07 -3.27
CA ARG A 71 -4.14 12.87 -4.19
C ARG A 71 -5.57 13.04 -3.67
N VAL A 72 -6.24 11.94 -3.31
CA VAL A 72 -7.63 11.99 -2.83
C VAL A 72 -7.73 12.78 -1.51
N ILE A 73 -6.78 12.61 -0.59
CA ILE A 73 -6.72 13.41 0.66
C ILE A 73 -6.67 14.90 0.34
N ARG A 74 -5.79 15.31 -0.58
CA ARG A 74 -5.68 16.73 -0.99
C ARG A 74 -6.96 17.24 -1.63
N SER A 75 -7.58 16.49 -2.55
CA SER A 75 -8.84 16.86 -3.18
C SER A 75 -9.97 17.01 -2.17
N ASN A 76 -10.14 16.06 -1.25
CA ASN A 76 -11.19 16.13 -0.23
C ASN A 76 -11.00 17.34 0.70
N LYS A 77 -9.74 17.65 1.09
CA LYS A 77 -9.41 18.87 1.85
C LYS A 77 -9.69 20.16 1.09
N ALA A 78 -9.59 20.15 -0.24
CA ALA A 78 -9.94 21.26 -1.12
C ALA A 78 -11.46 21.38 -1.38
N GLY A 79 -12.28 20.46 -0.84
CA GLY A 79 -13.73 20.43 -1.05
C GLY A 79 -14.18 19.59 -2.26
N GLU A 80 -13.25 18.98 -2.99
CA GLU A 80 -13.51 18.13 -4.16
C GLU A 80 -13.80 16.68 -3.74
N ASN A 81 -14.95 16.44 -3.12
CA ASN A 81 -15.31 15.14 -2.53
C ASN A 81 -15.89 14.12 -3.52
N THR A 82 -15.51 14.17 -4.81
CA THR A 82 -16.04 13.26 -5.84
C THR A 82 -15.66 11.80 -5.57
N ILE A 83 -14.45 11.57 -5.04
CA ILE A 83 -13.99 10.23 -4.63
C ILE A 83 -13.83 10.27 -3.09
N PRO A 84 -14.80 9.72 -2.34
CA PRO A 84 -14.74 9.76 -0.89
C PRO A 84 -13.62 8.86 -0.38
N LEU A 85 -12.81 9.37 0.56
CA LEU A 85 -11.87 8.54 1.30
C LEU A 85 -12.54 8.07 2.58
N THR A 86 -12.86 6.78 2.65
CA THR A 86 -13.57 6.19 3.78
C THR A 86 -12.60 5.50 4.74
N ILE A 87 -13.02 5.33 6.01
CA ILE A 87 -12.30 4.52 6.99
C ILE A 87 -12.07 3.10 6.43
N SER A 88 -13.05 2.53 5.73
CA SER A 88 -12.92 1.22 5.08
C SER A 88 -11.78 1.18 4.04
N SER A 89 -11.52 2.28 3.31
CA SER A 89 -10.38 2.36 2.38
C SER A 89 -9.04 2.32 3.13
N CYS A 90 -8.96 3.02 4.26
CA CYS A 90 -7.81 3.02 5.16
C CYS A 90 -7.57 1.62 5.76
N GLU A 91 -8.61 0.97 6.27
CA GLU A 91 -8.56 -0.39 6.81
C GLU A 91 -8.13 -1.42 5.76
N THR A 92 -8.63 -1.27 4.52
CA THR A 92 -8.23 -2.11 3.39
C THR A 92 -6.73 -1.99 3.12
N LEU A 93 -6.18 -0.77 3.11
CA LEU A 93 -4.73 -0.55 2.95
C LEU A 93 -3.91 -1.26 4.04
N ILE A 94 -4.33 -1.11 5.30
CA ILE A 94 -3.69 -1.77 6.46
C ILE A 94 -3.73 -3.30 6.31
N ASN A 95 -4.88 -3.84 5.94
CA ASN A 95 -5.07 -5.28 5.79
C ASN A 95 -4.24 -5.86 4.64
N TYR A 96 -4.13 -5.13 3.53
CA TYR A 96 -3.26 -5.54 2.43
C TYR A 96 -1.77 -5.49 2.83
N LEU A 97 -1.34 -4.50 3.62
CA LEU A 97 0.05 -4.47 4.11
C LEU A 97 0.34 -5.63 5.08
N LYS A 98 -0.62 -5.98 5.95
CA LYS A 98 -0.54 -7.19 6.80
C LYS A 98 -0.44 -8.48 5.98
N GLU A 99 -1.25 -8.61 4.93
CA GLU A 99 -1.20 -9.76 4.03
C GLU A 99 0.13 -9.80 3.28
N PHE A 100 0.60 -8.66 2.77
CA PHE A 100 1.87 -8.56 2.06
C PHE A 100 3.05 -8.96 2.95
N ARG A 101 3.09 -8.46 4.19
CA ARG A 101 4.06 -8.90 5.20
C ARG A 101 4.11 -10.43 5.32
N LYS A 102 2.95 -11.09 5.44
CA LYS A 102 2.87 -12.56 5.56
C LYS A 102 3.38 -13.27 4.30
N VAL A 103 3.05 -12.75 3.12
CA VAL A 103 3.53 -13.29 1.83
C VAL A 103 5.05 -13.20 1.73
N ILE A 104 5.66 -12.09 2.18
CA ILE A 104 7.12 -11.92 2.25
C ILE A 104 7.74 -12.91 3.22
N GLU A 105 7.18 -13.02 4.43
CA GLU A 105 7.66 -13.91 5.49
C GLU A 105 7.74 -15.37 5.02
N LYS A 106 6.70 -15.82 4.31
CA LYS A 106 6.58 -17.17 3.74
C LYS A 106 7.30 -17.35 2.40
N GLU A 107 7.92 -16.30 1.87
CA GLU A 107 8.58 -16.28 0.55
C GLU A 107 7.66 -16.63 -0.62
N GLU A 108 6.34 -16.46 -0.43
CA GLU A 108 5.29 -16.75 -1.41
C GLU A 108 5.26 -15.72 -2.55
N ASN A 109 4.63 -16.08 -3.68
CA ASN A 109 4.48 -15.17 -4.81
C ASN A 109 3.66 -13.91 -4.43
N THR A 110 4.20 -12.73 -4.72
CA THR A 110 3.63 -11.43 -4.32
C THR A 110 2.62 -10.88 -5.31
N TYR A 111 2.50 -11.45 -6.51
CA TYR A 111 1.66 -10.95 -7.59
C TYR A 111 0.22 -10.70 -7.15
N HIS A 112 -0.43 -11.66 -6.48
CA HIS A 112 -1.83 -11.52 -6.10
C HIS A 112 -2.09 -10.40 -5.11
N ILE A 113 -1.20 -10.22 -4.12
CA ILE A 113 -1.32 -9.14 -3.14
C ILE A 113 -0.95 -7.77 -3.75
N LEU A 114 0.03 -7.73 -4.67
CA LEU A 114 0.35 -6.51 -5.42
C LEU A 114 -0.77 -6.10 -6.40
N LEU A 115 -1.49 -7.08 -6.96
CA LEU A 115 -2.69 -6.82 -7.77
C LEU A 115 -3.82 -6.22 -6.91
N LYS A 116 -4.01 -6.68 -5.68
CA LYS A 116 -4.95 -6.09 -4.72
C LYS A 116 -4.60 -4.62 -4.43
N PHE A 117 -3.34 -4.33 -4.13
CA PHE A 117 -2.86 -2.94 -3.98
C PHE A 117 -3.12 -2.10 -5.22
N THR A 118 -2.80 -2.63 -6.41
CA THR A 118 -3.03 -1.95 -7.68
C THR A 118 -4.51 -1.59 -7.86
N LYS A 119 -5.43 -2.52 -7.56
CA LYS A 119 -6.88 -2.27 -7.60
C LYS A 119 -7.32 -1.19 -6.62
N LEU A 120 -6.81 -1.21 -5.39
CA LEU A 120 -7.09 -0.18 -4.38
C LEU A 120 -6.58 1.20 -4.82
N GLY A 121 -5.35 1.30 -5.33
CA GLY A 121 -4.82 2.56 -5.86
C GLY A 121 -5.64 3.06 -7.06
N TYR A 122 -6.10 2.14 -7.92
CA TYR A 122 -6.92 2.47 -9.07
C TYR A 122 -8.34 2.90 -8.70
N SER A 123 -8.97 2.27 -7.70
CA SER A 123 -10.32 2.64 -7.23
C SER A 123 -10.37 4.06 -6.65
N LEU A 124 -9.22 4.63 -6.28
CA LEU A 124 -9.06 6.01 -5.84
C LEU A 124 -8.80 7.00 -7.01
N GLN A 125 -8.95 6.55 -8.26
CA GLN A 125 -8.87 7.36 -9.48
C GLN A 125 -10.25 7.47 -10.13
N GLY A 126 -10.48 8.48 -10.97
CA GLY A 126 -11.80 8.74 -11.58
C GLY A 126 -12.43 7.51 -12.25
N ASN A 127 -11.73 6.89 -13.19
CA ASN A 127 -12.28 5.70 -13.88
C ASN A 127 -12.37 4.47 -12.96
N GLY A 128 -11.41 4.28 -12.05
CA GLY A 128 -11.47 3.13 -11.14
C GLY A 128 -12.61 3.23 -10.13
N TYR A 129 -12.87 4.44 -9.60
CA TYR A 129 -14.03 4.71 -8.75
C TYR A 129 -15.34 4.48 -9.52
N TYR A 130 -15.43 4.96 -10.77
CA TYR A 130 -16.57 4.70 -11.65
C TYR A 130 -16.82 3.19 -11.87
N LEU A 131 -15.76 2.41 -12.13
CA LEU A 131 -15.88 0.96 -12.28
C LEU A 131 -16.25 0.24 -10.97
N GLN A 132 -15.82 0.76 -9.83
CA GLN A 132 -16.23 0.26 -8.52
C GLN A 132 -17.73 0.51 -8.28
N GLN A 133 -18.24 1.70 -8.62
CA GLN A 133 -19.68 2.01 -8.56
C GLN A 133 -20.53 1.09 -9.45
N LYS A 134 -19.97 0.62 -10.57
CA LYS A 134 -20.61 -0.37 -11.45
C LYS A 134 -20.48 -1.83 -10.97
N GLY A 135 -19.79 -2.08 -9.86
CA GLY A 135 -19.53 -3.43 -9.35
C GLY A 135 -18.53 -4.25 -10.17
N MET A 136 -17.78 -3.61 -11.09
CA MET A 136 -16.79 -4.29 -11.94
C MET A 136 -15.43 -4.45 -11.23
N ILE A 137 -15.14 -3.62 -10.24
CA ILE A 137 -13.97 -3.72 -9.36
C ILE A 137 -14.47 -4.00 -7.94
N THR A 138 -13.89 -5.03 -7.33
CA THR A 138 -14.05 -5.36 -5.92
C THR A 138 -12.69 -5.31 -5.22
N LEU A 139 -12.70 -4.86 -3.96
CA LEU A 139 -11.55 -4.72 -3.07
C LEU A 139 -11.65 -5.73 -1.93
#